data_AF-A0A2S5A922-F1
#
_entry.id   AF-A0A2S5A922-F1
#
_cell.length_a   1.000
_cell.length_b   1.000
_cell.length_c   1.000
_cell.angle_alpha   90.00
_cell.angle_beta   90.00
_cell.angle_gamma   90.00
#
_symmetry.space_group_name_H-M   'P 1'
#
loop_
_entity.id
_entity.type
_entity.pdbx_description
1 polymer ?
#
loop_
_entity_poly.entity_id
_entity_poly.type
_entity_poly.pdbx_seq_one_letter_code
_entity_poly.pdbx_strand_id
1 'polypeptide(L)'
;MLNTDFDYLETTDAKFRLRIALEIKRAREVKRLSQKDFYQLTGINIARVETGKQHLSVKTLRTICYTLDISMGGLFNCIRI
;
A
#
# COMPACT_ATOMS: atom_id res chain seq x y z
N MET A 1 4.04 16.30 -27.97
CA MET A 1 4.14 16.86 -26.61
C MET A 1 3.19 16.19 -25.62
N LEU A 2 2.16 15.44 -26.04
CA LEU A 2 1.25 14.73 -25.12
C LEU A 2 1.83 13.43 -24.51
N ASN A 3 2.71 12.70 -25.23
CA ASN A 3 3.23 11.41 -24.72
C ASN A 3 4.09 11.54 -23.46
N THR A 4 4.83 12.64 -23.31
CA THR A 4 5.72 12.85 -22.15
C THR A 4 4.96 13.09 -20.85
N ASP A 5 3.77 13.70 -20.91
CA ASP A 5 2.97 14.01 -19.73
C ASP A 5 2.27 12.76 -19.19
N PHE A 6 1.79 11.87 -20.07
CA PHE A 6 1.24 10.57 -19.67
C PHE A 6 2.33 9.64 -19.10
N ASP A 7 3.50 9.57 -19.74
CA ASP A 7 4.63 8.79 -19.23
C ASP A 7 5.11 9.32 -17.86
N TYR A 8 5.11 10.64 -17.68
CA TYR A 8 5.43 11.27 -16.39
C TYR A 8 4.39 10.92 -15.31
N LEU A 9 3.10 10.98 -15.64
CA LEU A 9 2.04 10.59 -14.71
C LEU A 9 2.16 9.11 -14.31
N GLU A 10 2.34 8.20 -15.27
CA GLU A 10 2.47 6.76 -15.00
C GLU A 10 3.68 6.43 -14.11
N THR A 11 4.82 7.05 -14.38
CA THR A 11 6.04 6.84 -13.56
C THR A 11 5.88 7.41 -12.14
N THR A 12 5.16 8.51 -11.99
CA THR A 12 4.85 9.11 -10.68
C THR A 12 3.85 8.26 -9.90
N ASP A 13 2.86 7.71 -10.60
CA ASP A 13 1.87 6.78 -10.08
C ASP A 13 2.48 5.49 -9.56
N ALA A 14 3.40 4.89 -10.32
CA ALA A 14 4.13 3.70 -9.91
C ALA A 14 4.97 3.96 -8.64
N LYS A 15 5.65 5.11 -8.57
CA LYS A 15 6.40 5.55 -7.38
C LYS A 15 5.48 5.74 -6.17
N PHE A 16 4.31 6.36 -6.38
CA PHE A 16 3.34 6.58 -5.32
C PHE A 16 2.80 5.24 -4.77
N ARG A 17 2.38 4.32 -5.64
CA ARG A 17 1.92 2.98 -5.23
C ARG A 17 3.00 2.20 -4.48
N LEU A 18 4.25 2.29 -4.92
CA LEU A 18 5.37 1.65 -4.23
C LEU A 18 5.56 2.22 -2.82
N ARG A 19 5.46 3.54 -2.64
CA ARG A 19 5.56 4.18 -1.32
C ARG A 19 4.44 3.73 -0.38
N ILE A 20 3.20 3.67 -0.87
CA ILE A 20 2.06 3.10 -0.11
C ILE A 20 2.35 1.68 0.34
N ALA A 21 2.81 0.83 -0.59
CA ALA A 21 3.08 -0.57 -0.32
C ALA A 21 4.19 -0.77 0.73
N LEU A 22 5.25 0.05 0.69
CA LEU A 22 6.33 0.01 1.67
C LEU A 22 5.88 0.49 3.06
N GLU A 23 5.03 1.50 3.15
CA GLU A 23 4.47 1.92 4.45
C GLU A 23 3.52 0.87 5.05
N ILE A 24 2.71 0.19 4.21
CA ILE A 24 1.90 -0.95 4.65
C ILE A 24 2.81 -2.07 5.21
N LYS A 25 3.90 -2.40 4.51
CA LYS A 25 4.88 -3.39 4.96
C LYS A 25 5.48 -3.00 6.31
N ARG A 26 5.94 -1.75 6.43
CA ARG A 26 6.52 -1.20 7.66
C ARG A 26 5.54 -1.30 8.82
N ALA A 27 4.28 -0.89 8.62
CA ALA A 27 3.25 -0.98 9.65
C ALA A 27 2.97 -2.42 10.08
N ARG A 28 2.93 -3.37 9.13
CA ARG A 28 2.79 -4.80 9.43
C ARG A 28 3.95 -5.33 10.27
N GLU A 29 5.18 -4.99 9.91
CA GLU A 29 6.38 -5.42 10.63
C GLU A 29 6.46 -4.83 12.04
N VAL A 30 6.05 -3.57 12.23
CA VAL A 30 5.92 -2.94 13.56
C VAL A 30 4.91 -3.67 14.44
N LYS A 31 3.78 -4.12 13.86
CA LYS A 31 2.80 -4.97 14.55
C LYS A 31 3.24 -6.43 14.71
N ARG A 32 4.44 -6.79 14.23
CA ARG A 32 5.03 -8.15 14.27
C ARG A 32 4.15 -9.22 13.64
N LEU A 33 3.31 -8.86 12.66
CA LEU A 33 2.49 -9.80 11.92
C LEU A 33 3.31 -10.37 10.75
N SER A 34 3.39 -11.68 10.64
CA SER A 34 3.88 -12.28 9.40
C SER A 34 2.86 -12.09 8.27
N GLN A 35 3.30 -12.25 7.03
CA GLN A 35 2.37 -12.23 5.88
C GLN A 35 1.33 -13.35 5.98
N LYS A 36 1.70 -14.50 6.58
CA LYS A 36 0.80 -15.62 6.84
C LYS A 36 -0.26 -15.25 7.87
N ASP A 37 0.13 -14.63 8.98
CA ASP A 37 -0.82 -14.21 10.03
C ASP A 37 -1.81 -13.19 9.48
N PHE A 38 -1.31 -12.22 8.70
CA PHE A 38 -2.15 -11.23 8.06
C PHE A 38 -3.17 -11.86 7.10
N TYR A 39 -2.74 -12.83 6.29
CA TYR A 39 -3.63 -13.58 5.40
C TYR A 39 -4.69 -14.36 6.18
N GLN A 40 -4.30 -15.01 7.28
CA GLN A 40 -5.25 -15.75 8.13
C GLN A 40 -6.31 -14.84 8.75
N LEU A 41 -5.95 -13.60 9.12
CA LEU A 41 -6.87 -12.63 9.72
C LEU A 41 -7.83 -11.99 8.70
N THR A 42 -7.43 -11.85 7.44
CA THR A 42 -8.11 -10.97 6.48
C THR A 42 -8.51 -11.61 5.16
N GLY A 43 -7.92 -12.76 4.82
CA GLY A 43 -7.98 -13.36 3.48
C GLY A 43 -7.20 -12.57 2.41
N ILE A 44 -6.48 -11.51 2.78
CA ILE A 44 -5.72 -10.67 1.85
C ILE A 44 -4.29 -11.17 1.75
N ASN A 45 -3.84 -11.48 0.54
CA ASN A 45 -2.43 -11.75 0.27
C ASN A 45 -1.63 -10.45 0.30
N ILE A 46 -1.24 -10.02 1.50
CA ILE A 46 -0.53 -8.76 1.71
C ILE A 46 0.86 -8.76 1.05
N ALA A 47 1.48 -9.91 0.81
CA ALA A 47 2.75 -9.99 0.09
C ALA A 47 2.64 -9.38 -1.32
N ARG A 48 1.51 -9.57 -2.02
CA ARG A 48 1.25 -8.94 -3.33
C ARG A 48 1.08 -7.43 -3.21
N VAL A 49 0.39 -6.97 -2.16
CA VAL A 49 0.20 -5.55 -1.86
C VAL A 49 1.54 -4.86 -1.66
N GLU A 50 2.43 -5.48 -0.89
CA GLU A 50 3.75 -4.94 -0.52
C GLU A 50 4.72 -4.81 -1.70
N THR A 51 4.38 -5.35 -2.88
CA THR A 51 5.16 -5.14 -4.10
C THR A 51 4.92 -3.77 -4.75
N GLY A 52 3.81 -3.08 -4.43
CA GLY A 52 3.39 -1.84 -5.09
C GLY A 52 2.89 -2.00 -6.52
N LYS A 53 2.84 -3.23 -7.04
CA LYS A 53 2.41 -3.54 -8.42
C LYS A 53 0.91 -3.77 -8.55
N GLN A 54 0.22 -4.00 -7.44
CA GLN A 54 -1.21 -4.31 -7.44
C GLN A 54 -2.06 -3.06 -7.23
N HIS A 55 -3.13 -2.92 -8.02
CA HIS A 55 -4.17 -1.94 -7.74
C HIS A 55 -4.95 -2.33 -6.48
N LEU A 56 -5.07 -1.41 -5.54
CA LEU A 56 -5.80 -1.60 -4.29
C LEU A 56 -7.15 -0.90 -4.39
N SER A 57 -8.22 -1.65 -4.13
CA SER A 57 -9.52 -1.01 -3.89
C SER A 57 -9.50 -0.26 -2.56
N VAL A 58 -10.31 0.79 -2.44
CA VAL A 58 -10.48 1.52 -1.17
C VAL A 58 -10.96 0.59 -0.06
N LYS A 59 -11.80 -0.40 -0.37
CA LYS A 59 -12.25 -1.43 0.58
C LYS A 59 -11.07 -2.26 1.11
N THR A 60 -10.20 -2.73 0.23
CA THR A 60 -8.99 -3.48 0.60
C THR A 60 -8.08 -2.63 1.47
N LEU A 61 -7.85 -1.38 1.08
CA LEU A 61 -7.02 -0.45 1.85
C LEU A 61 -7.59 -0.19 3.24
N ARG A 62 -8.92 -0.03 3.36
CA ARG A 62 -9.61 0.11 4.65
C ARG A 62 -9.41 -1.11 5.54
N THR A 63 -9.55 -2.33 5.01
CA THR A 63 -9.30 -3.55 5.77
C THR A 63 -7.86 -3.61 6.26
N ILE A 64 -6.89 -3.27 5.40
CA ILE A 64 -5.48 -3.24 5.78
C ILE A 64 -5.23 -2.24 6.91
N CYS A 65 -5.72 -1.02 6.77
CA CYS A 65 -5.58 0.03 7.78
C CYS A 65 -6.17 -0.41 9.12
N TYR A 66 -7.36 -1.01 9.10
CA TYR A 66 -8.02 -1.52 10.30
C TYR A 66 -7.21 -2.64 10.98
N THR A 67 -6.75 -3.64 10.21
CA THR A 67 -5.96 -4.76 10.76
C THR A 67 -4.61 -4.30 11.30
N LEU A 68 -3.99 -3.30 10.68
CA LEU A 68 -2.70 -2.74 11.12
C LEU A 68 -2.87 -1.63 12.17
N ASP A 69 -4.11 -1.29 12.54
CA ASP A 69 -4.43 -0.23 13.52
C ASP A 69 -3.71 1.09 13.17
N ILE A 70 -3.87 1.47 11.90
CA ILE A 70 -3.43 2.75 11.34
C ILE A 70 -4.62 3.45 10.70
N SER A 71 -4.70 4.78 10.77
CA SER A 71 -5.71 5.53 10.02
C SER A 71 -5.29 5.65 8.56
N MET A 72 -6.26 5.75 7.64
CA MET A 72 -5.96 6.01 6.22
C MET A 72 -5.18 7.32 6.06
N GLY A 73 -5.58 8.40 6.73
CA GLY A 73 -4.82 9.66 6.72
C GLY A 73 -3.40 9.50 7.24
N GLY A 74 -3.21 8.72 8.31
CA GLY A 74 -1.89 8.40 8.86
C GLY A 74 -1.00 7.65 7.87
N LEU A 75 -1.57 6.73 7.09
CA LEU A 75 -0.85 6.03 6.02
C LEU A 75 -0.33 6.99 4.94
N PHE A 76 -1.15 7.96 4.52
CA PHE A 76 -0.78 8.91 3.46
C PHE A 76 0.13 10.05 3.95
N ASN A 77 0.06 10.44 5.23
CA ASN A 77 0.88 11.53 5.78
C ASN A 77 2.40 11.28 5.67
N CYS A 78 2.83 10.03 5.62
CA CYS A 78 4.25 9.67 5.49
C CYS A 78 4.77 9.76 4.04
N ILE A 79 3.89 10.05 3.06
CA ILE A 79 4.23 9.98 1.65
C ILE A 79 4.38 11.38 1.08
N ARG A 80 5.62 11.80 0.84
CA ARG A 80 5.93 13.02 0.08
C ARG A 80 6.22 12.64 -1.36
N ILE A 81 5.48 13.23 -2.30
CA ILE A 81 5.67 13.03 -3.74
C ILE A 81 6.49 14.19 -4.29
#